data_AF-A0A8S9Q3A6-F1
#
_entry.id   AF-A0A8S9Q3A6-F1
#
_cell.length_a   1.000
_cell.length_b   1.000
_cell.length_c   1.000
_cell.angle_alpha   90.00
_cell.angle_beta   90.00
_cell.angle_gamma   90.00
#
_symmetry.space_group_name_H-M   'P 1'
#
loop_
_entity.id
_entity.type
_entity.pdbx_description
1 polymer ?
#
loop_
_entity_poly.entity_id
_entity_poly.type
_entity_poly.pdbx_seq_one_letter_code
_entity_poly.pdbx_strand_id
1 'polypeptide(L)'
;YLLCTVGSVYIKSKQAPSKDVLKDLVEMCRGVQHPIRGLFLRSYLTQVSRDKLPEIGSDYQGLCYKISMNKLWVRIQHQGPGTVREKQEKERNEFRDLVGKNLHVLGQIEGVHLEMYKETVLPRILEQVVNCKDDFAQYYLMECIIQVFPDEYHLQTLETLLAACTQLMPTVDTKIVLTQLMDRLSNYAVSSPDVLHEFLQVEAFAKLNNAIGKIEMPIVGAMTLFVSLLTFALRVHPDRLDYVDQVLLESQGGDMTGEDLPATPRKIFQILNQTIEVLSSVPCPELALRLYLQCAEAASDCDLEPAAYEFFTQAFILYEEEIAVTAIHLIAGTLQRVNVFGVENRDTLTPKATGGGYSARLLKKPDQCRAVYACSHLFWVDDLDGIKDGERALLCLRRALRITSAAQQMANATRGSSGSVTLFVEILNKYIYFYEKGNPHITPSDIQSLIELINTEMQSDNNGNTRTHSDPFFTSTLRYMRFQKQKGGLMGDKYELIKL
;
A
#
# COMPACT_ATOMS: atom_id res chain seq x y z
N TYR A 1 -26.56 -25.49 38.73
CA TYR A 1 -25.26 -26.09 39.11
C TYR A 1 -25.40 -27.56 39.47
N LEU A 2 -25.95 -27.94 40.64
CA LEU A 2 -26.08 -29.37 41.03
C LEU A 2 -26.77 -30.23 39.97
N LEU A 3 -27.90 -29.76 39.43
CA LEU A 3 -28.61 -30.47 38.35
C LEU A 3 -27.73 -30.66 37.10
N CYS A 4 -26.91 -29.67 36.73
CA CYS A 4 -25.97 -29.78 35.63
C CYS A 4 -24.86 -30.81 35.92
N THR A 5 -24.37 -30.85 37.16
CA THR A 5 -23.36 -31.83 37.61
C THR A 5 -23.93 -33.24 37.57
N VAL A 6 -25.12 -33.44 38.14
CA VAL A 6 -25.82 -34.73 38.15
C VAL A 6 -26.15 -35.15 36.72
N GLY A 7 -26.69 -34.28 35.89
CA GLY A 7 -27.00 -34.59 34.49
C GLY A 7 -25.75 -34.97 33.69
N SER A 8 -24.61 -34.31 33.92
CA SER A 8 -23.31 -34.72 33.34
C SER A 8 -22.91 -36.14 33.76
N VAL A 9 -23.11 -36.51 35.03
CA VAL A 9 -22.86 -37.88 35.51
C VAL A 9 -23.87 -38.87 34.92
N TYR A 10 -25.13 -38.48 34.78
CA TYR A 10 -26.22 -39.28 34.23
C TYR A 10 -25.98 -39.67 32.77
N ILE A 11 -25.39 -38.75 32.00
CA ILE A 11 -24.94 -39.01 30.63
C ILE A 11 -23.76 -39.99 30.62
N LYS A 12 -22.76 -39.77 31.49
CA LYS A 12 -21.58 -40.65 31.60
C LYS A 12 -21.93 -42.07 32.04
N SER A 13 -22.92 -42.21 32.93
CA SER A 13 -23.41 -43.51 33.39
C SER A 13 -24.36 -44.20 32.40
N LYS A 14 -24.64 -43.57 31.25
CA LYS A 14 -25.54 -44.08 30.19
C LYS A 14 -26.96 -44.41 30.68
N GLN A 15 -27.42 -43.75 31.76
CA GLN A 15 -28.75 -43.99 32.32
C GLN A 15 -29.86 -43.32 31.51
N ALA A 16 -29.54 -42.29 30.72
CA ALA A 16 -30.44 -41.68 29.75
C ALA A 16 -29.67 -41.20 28.51
N PRO A 17 -30.35 -41.02 27.36
CA PRO A 17 -29.73 -40.46 26.17
C PRO A 17 -29.17 -39.06 26.43
N SER A 18 -27.96 -38.80 25.93
CA SER A 18 -27.31 -37.49 26.08
C SER A 18 -28.15 -36.35 25.52
N LYS A 19 -28.84 -36.59 24.40
CA LYS A 19 -29.76 -35.65 23.75
C LYS A 19 -30.83 -35.12 24.71
N ASP A 20 -31.53 -36.02 25.40
CA ASP A 20 -32.69 -35.67 26.22
C ASP A 20 -32.27 -34.94 27.49
N VAL A 21 -31.22 -35.44 28.16
CA VAL A 21 -30.67 -34.81 29.37
C VAL A 21 -30.15 -33.41 29.06
N LEU A 22 -29.38 -33.25 27.97
CA LEU A 22 -28.87 -31.94 27.59
C LEU A 22 -30.00 -30.99 27.19
N LYS A 23 -31.01 -31.46 26.47
CA LYS A 23 -32.18 -30.64 26.10
C LYS A 23 -32.92 -30.14 27.34
N ASP A 24 -33.17 -31.02 28.32
CA ASP A 24 -33.84 -30.64 29.57
C ASP A 24 -33.00 -29.64 30.39
N LEU A 25 -31.71 -29.92 30.60
CA LEU A 25 -30.80 -29.00 31.30
C LEU A 25 -30.77 -27.61 30.66
N VAL A 26 -30.82 -27.55 29.33
CA VAL A 26 -30.85 -26.31 28.55
C VAL A 26 -32.14 -25.54 28.76
N GLU A 27 -33.29 -26.20 28.68
CA GLU A 27 -34.59 -25.59 28.94
C GLU A 27 -34.68 -25.07 30.38
N MET A 28 -34.20 -25.86 31.35
CA MET A 28 -34.15 -25.44 32.75
C MET A 28 -33.23 -24.22 32.97
N CYS A 29 -32.11 -24.13 32.26
CA CYS A 29 -31.24 -22.95 32.30
C CYS A 29 -31.90 -21.69 31.72
N ARG A 30 -32.97 -21.81 30.90
CA ARG A 30 -33.77 -20.64 30.46
C ARG A 30 -34.53 -20.00 31.61
N GLY A 31 -34.76 -20.68 32.72
CA GLY A 31 -35.37 -20.07 33.91
C GLY A 31 -34.50 -18.95 34.52
N VAL A 32 -33.18 -18.98 34.33
CA VAL A 32 -32.26 -17.99 34.91
C VAL A 32 -32.04 -16.83 33.93
N GLN A 33 -32.86 -15.79 34.06
CA GLN A 33 -32.83 -14.61 33.19
C GLN A 33 -31.89 -13.49 33.69
N HIS A 34 -31.35 -13.61 34.90
CA HIS A 34 -30.36 -12.66 35.42
C HIS A 34 -29.07 -12.75 34.57
N PRO A 35 -28.57 -11.65 33.96
CA PRO A 35 -27.46 -11.67 33.02
C PRO A 35 -26.19 -12.38 33.51
N ILE A 36 -25.60 -11.88 34.61
CA ILE A 36 -24.34 -12.41 35.12
C ILE A 36 -24.49 -13.87 35.61
N ARG A 37 -25.46 -14.12 36.50
CA ARG A 37 -25.73 -15.48 37.03
C ARG A 37 -26.06 -16.48 35.92
N GLY A 38 -26.85 -16.05 34.93
CA GLY A 38 -27.20 -16.87 33.77
C GLY A 38 -26.00 -17.16 32.87
N LEU A 39 -25.13 -16.18 32.62
CA LEU A 39 -23.88 -16.37 31.87
C LEU A 39 -22.97 -17.39 32.55
N PHE A 40 -22.72 -17.25 33.86
CA PHE A 40 -21.89 -18.20 34.60
C PHE A 40 -22.51 -19.60 34.67
N LEU A 41 -23.84 -19.70 34.82
CA LEU A 41 -24.53 -20.99 34.85
C LEU A 41 -24.42 -21.70 33.49
N ARG A 42 -24.63 -20.98 32.39
CA ARG A 42 -24.53 -21.52 31.03
C ARG A 42 -23.09 -21.86 30.67
N SER A 43 -22.12 -21.02 31.05
CA SER A 43 -20.70 -21.32 30.89
C SER A 43 -20.30 -22.59 31.65
N TYR A 44 -20.80 -22.76 32.88
CA TYR A 44 -20.58 -23.99 33.64
C TYR A 44 -21.20 -25.20 32.95
N LEU A 45 -22.44 -25.08 32.46
CA LEU A 45 -23.10 -26.13 31.68
C LEU A 45 -22.26 -26.52 30.45
N THR A 46 -21.75 -25.56 29.69
CA THR A 46 -20.86 -25.80 28.54
C THR A 46 -19.60 -26.57 28.98
N GLN A 47 -18.98 -26.20 30.09
CA GLN A 47 -17.77 -26.86 30.57
C GLN A 47 -18.03 -28.31 31.01
N VAL A 48 -19.12 -28.56 31.76
CA VAL A 48 -19.45 -29.91 32.22
C VAL A 48 -20.02 -30.80 31.13
N SER A 49 -20.42 -30.27 29.98
CA SER A 49 -20.97 -31.04 28.85
C SER A 49 -20.00 -31.20 27.67
N ARG A 50 -18.79 -30.61 27.71
CA ARG A 50 -17.83 -30.57 26.60
C ARG A 50 -17.52 -31.95 26.00
N ASP A 51 -17.28 -32.94 26.85
CA ASP A 51 -16.90 -34.33 26.51
C ASP A 51 -18.12 -35.26 26.33
N LYS A 52 -19.34 -34.71 26.26
CA LYS A 52 -20.60 -35.47 26.37
C LYS A 52 -21.61 -35.12 25.28
N LEU A 53 -21.18 -34.35 24.30
CA LEU A 53 -22.03 -33.95 23.18
C LEU A 53 -22.23 -35.16 22.25
N PRO A 54 -23.44 -35.36 21.70
CA PRO A 54 -23.71 -36.49 20.81
C PRO A 54 -22.83 -36.39 19.56
N GLU A 55 -22.07 -37.44 19.28
CA GLU A 55 -21.01 -37.45 18.26
C GLU A 55 -21.57 -37.50 16.82
N ILE A 56 -22.78 -37.99 16.55
CA ILE A 56 -23.25 -38.18 15.16
C ILE A 56 -24.77 -38.00 15.02
N GLY A 57 -25.19 -37.10 14.12
CA GLY A 57 -26.49 -37.16 13.42
C GLY A 57 -27.78 -36.80 14.20
N SER A 58 -27.71 -36.30 15.44
CA SER A 58 -28.90 -35.90 16.21
C SER A 58 -29.15 -34.41 16.09
N ASP A 59 -30.36 -34.00 15.66
CA ASP A 59 -30.87 -32.61 15.66
C ASP A 59 -30.24 -31.76 16.77
N TYR A 60 -29.28 -30.91 16.40
CA TYR A 60 -28.49 -30.10 17.32
C TYR A 60 -29.29 -28.91 17.88
N GLN A 61 -30.48 -29.15 18.42
CA GLN A 61 -31.16 -28.18 19.30
C GLN A 61 -30.29 -27.82 20.52
N GLY A 62 -29.32 -28.68 20.87
CA GLY A 62 -28.24 -28.38 21.82
C GLY A 62 -27.30 -27.24 21.38
N LEU A 63 -27.27 -26.80 20.12
CA LEU A 63 -26.53 -25.59 19.76
C LEU A 63 -27.22 -24.30 20.25
N CYS A 64 -28.56 -24.31 20.34
CA CYS A 64 -29.35 -23.12 20.65
C CYS A 64 -29.08 -22.51 22.03
N TYR A 65 -28.56 -23.27 23.01
CA TYR A 65 -28.27 -22.72 24.33
C TYR A 65 -26.96 -21.94 24.39
N LYS A 66 -25.93 -22.38 23.65
CA LYS A 66 -24.65 -21.69 23.52
C LYS A 66 -24.87 -20.30 22.92
N ILE A 67 -25.81 -20.23 21.99
CA ILE A 67 -26.28 -19.00 21.32
C ILE A 67 -27.04 -18.06 22.29
N SER A 68 -27.81 -18.60 23.24
CA SER A 68 -28.61 -17.77 24.17
C SER A 68 -27.78 -16.90 25.13
N MET A 69 -26.48 -17.16 25.27
CA MET A 69 -25.58 -16.34 26.11
C MET A 69 -25.42 -14.93 25.55
N ASN A 70 -25.49 -14.73 24.23
CA ASN A 70 -25.41 -13.40 23.62
C ASN A 70 -26.54 -12.49 24.13
N LYS A 71 -27.77 -13.00 24.22
CA LYS A 71 -28.93 -12.24 24.72
C LYS A 71 -28.76 -11.80 26.18
N LEU A 72 -28.17 -12.64 27.02
CA LEU A 72 -27.88 -12.28 28.42
C LEU A 72 -26.77 -11.23 28.50
N TRP A 73 -25.74 -11.36 27.67
CA TRP A 73 -24.61 -10.42 27.62
C TRP A 73 -25.02 -9.03 27.13
N VAL A 74 -25.81 -8.93 26.06
CA VAL A 74 -26.38 -7.65 25.59
C VAL A 74 -27.34 -7.04 26.61
N ARG A 75 -28.04 -7.87 27.41
CA ARG A 75 -28.90 -7.38 28.49
C ARG A 75 -28.11 -6.65 29.59
N ILE A 76 -26.82 -6.96 29.80
CA ILE A 76 -25.96 -6.23 30.77
C ILE A 76 -25.90 -4.73 30.43
N GLN A 77 -25.84 -4.38 29.14
CA GLN A 77 -25.80 -2.99 28.65
C GLN A 77 -27.02 -2.15 29.08
N HIS A 78 -28.14 -2.82 29.38
CA HIS A 78 -29.42 -2.18 29.67
C HIS A 78 -29.80 -2.28 31.16
N GLN A 79 -28.91 -2.78 32.03
CA GLN A 79 -29.21 -2.98 33.45
C GLN A 79 -28.98 -1.72 34.30
N GLY A 80 -30.02 -0.90 34.46
CA GLY A 80 -30.00 0.23 35.39
C GLY A 80 -29.81 1.59 34.69
N PRO A 81 -29.66 2.67 35.46
CA PRO A 81 -29.61 4.03 34.91
C PRO A 81 -28.36 4.28 34.06
N GLY A 82 -28.48 5.18 33.08
CA GLY A 82 -27.43 5.45 32.08
C GLY A 82 -26.09 5.94 32.64
N THR A 83 -26.07 6.43 33.89
CA THR A 83 -24.84 6.84 34.61
C THR A 83 -23.89 5.67 34.90
N VAL A 84 -24.35 4.42 34.78
CA VAL A 84 -23.55 3.22 35.04
C VAL A 84 -23.08 2.53 33.73
N ARG A 85 -23.38 3.11 32.55
CA ARG A 85 -23.02 2.52 31.24
C ARG A 85 -21.53 2.22 31.09
N GLU A 86 -20.66 3.15 31.47
CA GLU A 86 -19.20 2.92 31.35
C GLU A 86 -18.72 1.75 32.22
N LYS A 87 -19.31 1.59 33.41
CA LYS A 87 -19.03 0.43 34.28
C LYS A 87 -19.56 -0.87 33.67
N GLN A 88 -20.76 -0.83 33.08
CA GLN A 88 -21.34 -1.99 32.39
C GLN A 88 -20.53 -2.41 31.17
N GLU A 89 -19.96 -1.46 30.41
CA GLU A 89 -19.08 -1.76 29.28
C GLU A 89 -17.78 -2.45 29.73
N LYS A 90 -17.18 -2.00 30.84
CA LYS A 90 -16.02 -2.68 31.45
C LYS A 90 -16.37 -4.10 31.89
N GLU A 91 -17.48 -4.28 32.61
CA GLU A 91 -17.96 -5.61 33.03
C GLU A 91 -18.26 -6.51 31.81
N ARG A 92 -18.89 -5.95 30.76
CA ARG A 92 -19.17 -6.69 29.51
C ARG A 92 -17.89 -7.13 28.81
N ASN A 93 -16.87 -6.29 28.80
CA ASN A 93 -15.57 -6.61 28.23
C ASN A 93 -14.87 -7.73 29.01
N GLU A 94 -14.98 -7.75 30.35
CA GLU A 94 -14.47 -8.85 31.18
C GLU A 94 -15.22 -10.18 30.92
N PHE A 95 -16.53 -10.11 30.67
CA PHE A 95 -17.35 -11.31 30.44
C PHE A 95 -17.40 -11.80 28.99
N ARG A 96 -16.79 -11.07 28.03
CA ARG A 96 -16.81 -11.44 26.60
C ARG A 96 -16.27 -12.85 26.37
N ASP A 97 -15.22 -13.23 27.10
CA ASP A 97 -14.58 -14.54 27.00
C ASP A 97 -15.52 -15.69 27.38
N LEU A 98 -16.50 -15.46 28.25
CA LEU A 98 -17.52 -16.47 28.58
C LEU A 98 -18.41 -16.76 27.39
N VAL A 99 -18.70 -15.75 26.56
CA VAL A 99 -19.48 -15.91 25.33
C VAL A 99 -18.61 -16.54 24.25
N GLY A 100 -17.39 -16.02 24.04
CA GLY A 100 -16.43 -16.52 23.05
C GLY A 100 -16.02 -17.97 23.28
N LYS A 101 -15.85 -18.41 24.53
CA LYS A 101 -15.59 -19.82 24.88
C LYS A 101 -16.64 -20.78 24.33
N ASN A 102 -17.90 -20.37 24.17
CA ASN A 102 -18.90 -21.26 23.58
C ASN A 102 -18.67 -21.48 22.09
N LEU A 103 -18.29 -20.43 21.36
CA LEU A 103 -17.88 -20.54 19.97
C LEU A 103 -16.64 -21.42 19.87
N HIS A 104 -15.64 -21.19 20.73
CA HIS A 104 -14.42 -22.01 20.78
C HIS A 104 -14.73 -23.50 21.00
N VAL A 105 -15.63 -23.82 21.94
CA VAL A 105 -16.07 -25.20 22.14
C VAL A 105 -16.81 -25.73 20.90
N LEU A 106 -17.59 -24.91 20.18
CA LEU A 106 -18.24 -25.34 18.93
C LEU A 106 -17.25 -25.68 17.83
N GLY A 107 -16.17 -24.89 17.68
CA GLY A 107 -15.12 -25.18 16.71
C GLY A 107 -14.32 -26.45 17.01
N GLN A 108 -14.41 -26.98 18.24
CA GLN A 108 -13.67 -28.17 18.70
C GLN A 108 -14.53 -29.46 18.75
N ILE A 109 -15.81 -29.40 18.37
CA ILE A 109 -16.64 -30.61 18.40
C ILE A 109 -16.26 -31.50 17.22
N GLU A 110 -15.70 -32.67 17.52
CA GLU A 110 -15.60 -33.79 16.57
C GLU A 110 -17.01 -34.17 16.11
N GLY A 111 -17.36 -33.84 14.87
CA GLY A 111 -18.69 -34.05 14.28
C GLY A 111 -19.30 -32.82 13.60
N VAL A 112 -18.75 -31.61 13.82
CA VAL A 112 -19.13 -30.44 13.00
C VAL A 112 -18.35 -30.49 11.70
N HIS A 113 -18.86 -31.23 10.72
CA HIS A 113 -18.30 -31.23 9.36
C HIS A 113 -18.71 -29.98 8.59
N LEU A 114 -18.03 -29.72 7.46
CA LEU A 114 -18.24 -28.55 6.62
C LEU A 114 -19.72 -28.34 6.23
N GLU A 115 -20.44 -29.39 5.83
CA GLU A 115 -21.86 -29.32 5.45
C GLU A 115 -22.73 -28.86 6.63
N MET A 116 -22.53 -29.46 7.81
CA MET A 116 -23.24 -29.07 9.03
C MET A 116 -22.94 -27.61 9.41
N TYR A 117 -21.69 -27.18 9.25
CA TYR A 117 -21.29 -25.82 9.52
C TYR A 117 -22.01 -24.83 8.59
N LYS A 118 -21.97 -25.11 7.28
CA LYS A 118 -22.57 -24.29 6.23
C LYS A 118 -24.09 -24.18 6.34
N GLU A 119 -24.78 -25.29 6.58
CA GLU A 119 -26.26 -25.31 6.54
C GLU A 119 -26.91 -24.96 7.88
N THR A 120 -26.27 -25.29 9.00
CA THR A 120 -26.93 -25.20 10.32
C THR A 120 -26.19 -24.31 11.31
N VAL A 121 -24.89 -24.47 11.48
CA VAL A 121 -24.15 -23.79 12.56
C VAL A 121 -23.96 -22.31 12.26
N LEU A 122 -23.33 -21.98 11.13
CA LEU A 122 -23.00 -20.61 10.78
C LEU A 122 -24.24 -19.73 10.61
N PRO A 123 -25.28 -20.13 9.85
CA PRO A 123 -26.48 -19.29 9.68
C PRO A 123 -27.13 -18.93 11.01
N ARG A 124 -27.21 -19.89 11.95
CA ARG A 124 -27.80 -19.66 13.29
C ARG A 124 -26.94 -18.75 14.16
N ILE A 125 -25.62 -18.82 14.05
CA ILE A 125 -24.73 -17.90 14.78
C ILE A 125 -24.90 -16.49 14.20
N LEU A 126 -24.80 -16.33 12.88
CA LEU A 126 -24.89 -15.03 12.20
C LEU A 126 -26.26 -14.36 12.40
N GLU A 127 -27.35 -15.14 12.38
CA GLU A 127 -28.69 -14.64 12.71
C GLU A 127 -28.71 -13.92 14.06
N GLN A 128 -27.93 -14.41 15.03
CA GLN A 128 -27.93 -13.89 16.40
C GLN A 128 -26.97 -12.72 16.57
N VAL A 129 -25.92 -12.68 15.76
CA VAL A 129 -25.03 -11.51 15.62
C VAL A 129 -25.82 -10.36 15.01
N VAL A 130 -26.44 -10.57 13.85
CA VAL A 130 -27.21 -9.51 13.16
C VAL A 130 -28.39 -9.02 14.02
N ASN A 131 -29.15 -9.94 14.62
CA ASN A 131 -30.32 -9.57 15.42
C ASN A 131 -30.00 -8.95 16.79
N CYS A 132 -28.76 -9.02 17.30
CA CYS A 132 -28.47 -8.48 18.64
C CYS A 132 -28.41 -6.96 18.69
N LYS A 133 -28.20 -6.30 17.53
CA LYS A 133 -28.21 -4.83 17.38
C LYS A 133 -27.40 -4.12 18.47
N ASP A 134 -26.20 -4.64 18.75
CA ASP A 134 -25.27 -4.12 19.75
C ASP A 134 -23.86 -4.12 19.16
N ASP A 135 -23.24 -2.94 19.06
CA ASP A 135 -21.99 -2.73 18.33
C ASP A 135 -20.87 -3.62 18.84
N PHE A 136 -20.67 -3.60 20.16
CA PHE A 136 -19.61 -4.34 20.82
C PHE A 136 -19.79 -5.85 20.66
N ALA A 137 -21.03 -6.34 20.79
CA ALA A 137 -21.33 -7.75 20.62
C ALA A 137 -21.17 -8.21 19.17
N GLN A 138 -21.64 -7.41 18.22
CA GLN A 138 -21.51 -7.71 16.81
C GLN A 138 -20.04 -7.81 16.39
N TYR A 139 -19.24 -6.80 16.73
CA TYR A 139 -17.82 -6.78 16.48
C TYR A 139 -17.10 -8.01 17.07
N TYR A 140 -17.26 -8.24 18.38
CA TYR A 140 -16.54 -9.31 19.07
C TYR A 140 -16.94 -10.71 18.59
N LEU A 141 -18.22 -10.93 18.31
CA LEU A 141 -18.69 -12.24 17.84
C LEU A 141 -18.21 -12.54 16.42
N MET A 142 -18.18 -11.53 15.53
CA MET A 142 -17.60 -11.71 14.19
C MET A 142 -16.12 -12.03 14.26
N GLU A 143 -15.36 -11.32 15.08
CA GLU A 143 -13.94 -11.63 15.33
C GLU A 143 -13.77 -13.05 15.88
N CYS A 144 -14.58 -13.48 16.85
CA CYS A 144 -14.54 -14.84 17.37
C CYS A 144 -14.87 -15.89 16.31
N ILE A 145 -15.84 -15.65 15.42
CA ILE A 145 -16.15 -16.57 14.31
C ILE A 145 -14.93 -16.73 13.42
N ILE A 146 -14.32 -15.62 13.00
CA ILE A 146 -13.12 -15.61 12.14
C ILE A 146 -11.94 -16.28 12.83
N GLN A 147 -11.78 -16.16 14.15
CA GLN A 147 -10.65 -16.74 14.89
C GLN A 147 -10.82 -18.23 15.22
N VAL A 148 -12.04 -18.68 15.50
CA VAL A 148 -12.27 -20.02 16.06
C VAL A 148 -12.41 -21.10 14.99
N PHE A 149 -13.08 -20.80 13.87
CA PHE A 149 -13.39 -21.83 12.87
C PHE A 149 -12.24 -22.02 11.87
N PRO A 150 -12.16 -23.18 11.20
CA PRO A 150 -11.10 -23.46 10.21
C PRO A 150 -11.21 -22.61 8.93
N ASP A 151 -10.09 -22.43 8.24
CA ASP A 151 -9.98 -21.59 7.03
C ASP A 151 -10.82 -22.13 5.87
N GLU A 152 -10.82 -23.45 5.68
CA GLU A 152 -11.67 -24.16 4.70
C GLU A 152 -13.16 -23.81 4.89
N TYR A 153 -13.61 -23.69 6.14
CA TYR A 153 -15.00 -23.40 6.44
C TYR A 153 -15.32 -21.95 6.08
N HIS A 154 -14.41 -21.03 6.37
CA HIS A 154 -14.54 -19.63 5.97
C HIS A 154 -14.58 -19.47 4.46
N LEU A 155 -13.72 -20.19 3.72
CA LEU A 155 -13.71 -20.15 2.26
C LEU A 155 -15.06 -20.60 1.68
N GLN A 156 -15.54 -21.77 2.10
CA GLN A 156 -16.77 -22.38 1.57
C GLN A 156 -18.07 -21.68 2.03
N THR A 157 -17.99 -20.80 3.04
CA THR A 157 -19.12 -20.02 3.57
C THR A 157 -18.94 -18.50 3.44
N LEU A 158 -17.96 -18.08 2.62
CA LEU A 158 -17.55 -16.69 2.48
C LEU A 158 -18.73 -15.77 2.15
N GLU A 159 -19.59 -16.18 1.21
CA GLU A 159 -20.78 -15.41 0.81
C GLU A 159 -21.73 -15.15 1.99
N THR A 160 -22.01 -16.18 2.78
CA THR A 160 -22.90 -16.09 3.95
C THR A 160 -22.31 -15.17 5.01
N LEU A 161 -20.99 -15.23 5.23
CA LEU A 161 -20.29 -14.41 6.21
C LEU A 161 -20.25 -12.93 5.78
N LEU A 162 -19.94 -12.67 4.50
CA LEU A 162 -19.93 -11.31 3.93
C LEU A 162 -21.33 -10.70 3.90
N ALA A 163 -22.36 -11.48 3.57
CA ALA A 163 -23.75 -11.02 3.63
C ALA A 163 -24.14 -10.59 5.04
N ALA A 164 -23.67 -11.27 6.08
CA ALA A 164 -23.90 -10.85 7.46
C ALA A 164 -23.15 -9.55 7.80
N CYS A 165 -21.92 -9.34 7.31
CA CYS A 165 -21.18 -8.09 7.49
C CYS A 165 -21.96 -6.87 6.97
N THR A 166 -22.67 -6.99 5.84
CA THR A 166 -23.51 -5.91 5.28
C THR A 166 -24.76 -5.59 6.11
N GLN A 167 -25.14 -6.46 7.05
CA GLN A 167 -26.32 -6.30 7.91
C GLN A 167 -25.97 -5.88 9.34
N LEU A 168 -24.68 -5.68 9.65
CA LEU A 168 -24.25 -5.17 10.95
C LEU A 168 -24.65 -3.70 11.10
N MET A 169 -24.63 -3.21 12.35
CA MET A 169 -24.90 -1.78 12.57
C MET A 169 -23.77 -0.94 11.92
N PRO A 170 -24.09 0.22 11.30
CA PRO A 170 -23.09 1.06 10.64
C PRO A 170 -21.95 1.53 11.55
N THR A 171 -22.20 1.55 12.86
CA THR A 171 -21.27 1.91 13.92
C THR A 171 -20.24 0.82 14.26
N VAL A 172 -20.42 -0.41 13.74
CA VAL A 172 -19.46 -1.50 13.90
C VAL A 172 -18.25 -1.28 12.98
N ASP A 173 -17.02 -1.41 13.50
CA ASP A 173 -15.79 -1.34 12.71
C ASP A 173 -15.60 -2.61 11.84
N THR A 174 -16.41 -2.68 10.77
CA THR A 174 -16.41 -3.76 9.78
C THR A 174 -15.08 -3.86 9.02
N LYS A 175 -14.34 -2.75 8.94
CA LYS A 175 -13.00 -2.70 8.32
C LYS A 175 -12.06 -3.70 9.01
N ILE A 176 -11.98 -3.70 10.34
CA ILE A 176 -11.09 -4.64 11.05
C ILE A 176 -11.51 -6.11 10.80
N VAL A 177 -12.81 -6.39 10.86
CA VAL A 177 -13.36 -7.74 10.66
C VAL A 177 -12.99 -8.28 9.27
N LEU A 178 -13.17 -7.46 8.22
CA LEU A 178 -12.86 -7.85 6.85
C LEU A 178 -11.35 -7.95 6.59
N THR A 179 -10.54 -7.04 7.15
CA THR A 179 -9.07 -7.15 7.08
C THR A 179 -8.59 -8.46 7.70
N GLN A 180 -9.05 -8.82 8.90
CA GLN A 180 -8.69 -10.07 9.56
C GLN A 180 -9.07 -11.31 8.72
N LEU A 181 -10.26 -11.29 8.11
CA LEU A 181 -10.70 -12.38 7.22
C LEU A 181 -9.79 -12.51 5.99
N MET A 182 -9.51 -11.40 5.31
CA MET A 182 -8.65 -11.38 4.12
C MET A 182 -7.23 -11.83 4.44
N ASP A 183 -6.65 -11.34 5.54
CA ASP A 183 -5.30 -11.75 5.98
C ASP A 183 -5.24 -13.25 6.28
N ARG A 184 -6.26 -13.76 6.97
CA ARG A 184 -6.34 -15.18 7.33
C ARG A 184 -6.46 -16.06 6.09
N LEU A 185 -7.35 -15.72 5.16
CA LEU A 185 -7.51 -16.45 3.90
C LEU A 185 -6.27 -16.34 3.00
N SER A 186 -5.60 -15.19 2.98
CA SER A 186 -4.34 -15.00 2.25
C SER A 186 -3.25 -15.92 2.79
N ASN A 187 -3.12 -16.01 4.12
CA ASN A 187 -2.14 -16.89 4.75
C ASN A 187 -2.46 -18.37 4.51
N TYR A 188 -3.74 -18.73 4.46
CA TYR A 188 -4.18 -20.09 4.13
C TYR A 188 -3.78 -20.47 2.69
N ALA A 189 -4.02 -19.59 1.72
CA ALA A 189 -3.62 -19.77 0.32
C ALA A 189 -2.10 -19.96 0.16
N VAL A 190 -1.29 -19.17 0.89
CA VAL A 190 0.17 -19.29 0.88
C VAL A 190 0.64 -20.60 1.53
N SER A 191 -0.01 -21.03 2.60
CA SER A 191 0.37 -22.24 3.35
C SER A 191 -0.08 -23.54 2.68
N SER A 192 -1.07 -23.48 1.80
CA SER A 192 -1.67 -24.64 1.14
C SER A 192 -1.97 -24.33 -0.33
N PRO A 193 -0.97 -24.43 -1.23
CA PRO A 193 -1.16 -24.08 -2.64
C PRO A 193 -2.18 -24.99 -3.36
N ASP A 194 -2.45 -26.19 -2.82
CA ASP A 194 -3.44 -27.11 -3.38
C ASP A 194 -4.86 -26.53 -3.35
N VAL A 195 -5.18 -25.63 -2.43
CA VAL A 195 -6.54 -25.06 -2.30
C VAL A 195 -6.80 -23.84 -3.19
N LEU A 196 -5.80 -23.36 -3.95
CA LEU A 196 -5.94 -22.18 -4.82
C LEU A 196 -7.06 -22.32 -5.86
N HIS A 197 -7.33 -23.56 -6.32
CA HIS A 197 -8.44 -23.84 -7.22
C HIS A 197 -9.81 -23.61 -6.56
N GLU A 198 -9.94 -23.87 -5.26
CA GLU A 198 -11.17 -23.63 -4.51
C GLU A 198 -11.47 -22.13 -4.38
N PHE A 199 -10.43 -21.30 -4.21
CA PHE A 199 -10.58 -19.85 -4.19
C PHE A 199 -11.19 -19.29 -5.48
N LEU A 200 -10.78 -19.85 -6.62
CA LEU A 200 -11.36 -19.52 -7.93
C LEU A 200 -12.80 -20.03 -8.06
N GLN A 201 -13.08 -21.26 -7.64
CA GLN A 201 -14.42 -21.86 -7.70
C GLN A 201 -15.44 -21.09 -6.87
N VAL A 202 -15.03 -20.60 -5.69
CA VAL A 202 -15.90 -19.81 -4.81
C VAL A 202 -15.95 -18.34 -5.23
N GLU A 203 -15.16 -17.93 -6.23
CA GLU A 203 -15.03 -16.55 -6.69
C GLU A 203 -14.67 -15.59 -5.53
N ALA A 204 -13.74 -16.02 -4.67
CA ALA A 204 -13.47 -15.35 -3.40
C ALA A 204 -13.12 -13.86 -3.56
N PHE A 205 -12.29 -13.53 -4.55
CA PHE A 205 -11.94 -12.15 -4.89
C PHE A 205 -13.17 -11.31 -5.22
N ALA A 206 -14.02 -11.77 -6.16
CA ALA A 206 -15.20 -11.03 -6.58
C ALA A 206 -16.19 -10.83 -5.42
N LYS A 207 -16.36 -11.84 -4.55
CA LYS A 207 -17.21 -11.74 -3.37
C LYS A 207 -16.69 -10.72 -2.36
N LEU A 208 -15.39 -10.73 -2.07
CA LEU A 208 -14.74 -9.74 -1.20
C LEU A 208 -14.85 -8.33 -1.76
N ASN A 209 -14.57 -8.16 -3.06
CA ASN A 209 -14.64 -6.86 -3.73
C ASN A 209 -16.06 -6.27 -3.69
N ASN A 210 -17.06 -7.07 -4.06
CA ASN A 210 -18.46 -6.68 -3.99
C ASN A 210 -18.93 -6.37 -2.56
N ALA A 211 -18.38 -7.03 -1.55
CA ALA A 211 -18.72 -6.76 -0.16
C ALA A 211 -18.16 -5.41 0.30
N ILE A 212 -16.91 -5.09 -0.05
CA ILE A 212 -16.28 -3.80 0.27
C ILE A 212 -17.08 -2.65 -0.36
N GLY A 213 -17.46 -2.78 -1.63
CA GLY A 213 -18.26 -1.76 -2.33
C GLY A 213 -19.69 -1.56 -1.80
N LYS A 214 -20.23 -2.53 -1.05
CA LYS A 214 -21.59 -2.43 -0.46
C LYS A 214 -21.63 -1.84 0.94
N ILE A 215 -20.49 -1.79 1.64
CA ILE A 215 -20.45 -1.33 3.02
C ILE A 215 -20.15 0.17 3.01
N GLU A 216 -21.08 0.96 3.54
CA GLU A 216 -20.86 2.39 3.76
C GLU A 216 -19.77 2.58 4.82
N MET A 217 -18.68 3.23 4.44
CA MET A 217 -17.58 3.53 5.36
C MET A 217 -16.83 4.79 4.92
N PRO A 218 -16.08 5.44 5.84
CA PRO A 218 -15.21 6.55 5.48
C PRO A 218 -14.14 6.14 4.46
N ILE A 219 -13.72 7.08 3.62
CA ILE A 219 -12.75 6.85 2.53
C ILE A 219 -11.47 6.14 3.00
N VAL A 220 -10.96 6.52 4.17
CA VAL A 220 -9.77 5.91 4.80
C VAL A 220 -10.00 4.43 5.11
N GLY A 221 -11.20 4.08 5.58
CA GLY A 221 -11.58 2.69 5.86
C GLY A 221 -11.62 1.87 4.57
N ALA A 222 -12.24 2.42 3.52
CA ALA A 222 -12.33 1.77 2.22
C ALA A 222 -10.96 1.56 1.58
N MET A 223 -10.10 2.59 1.57
CA MET A 223 -8.73 2.46 1.07
C MET A 223 -7.94 1.38 1.82
N THR A 224 -8.11 1.28 3.15
CA THR A 224 -7.47 0.21 3.95
C THR A 224 -7.94 -1.17 3.49
N LEU A 225 -9.25 -1.34 3.24
CA LEU A 225 -9.79 -2.59 2.74
C LEU A 225 -9.34 -2.91 1.31
N PHE A 226 -9.21 -1.91 0.44
CA PHE A 226 -8.65 -2.11 -0.89
C PHE A 226 -7.18 -2.54 -0.85
N VAL A 227 -6.38 -2.02 0.09
CA VAL A 227 -5.00 -2.52 0.33
C VAL A 227 -5.00 -3.98 0.77
N SER A 228 -5.88 -4.35 1.71
CA SER A 228 -6.04 -5.75 2.14
C SER A 228 -6.50 -6.65 0.99
N LEU A 229 -7.44 -6.18 0.15
CA LEU A 229 -7.94 -6.92 -1.01
C LEU A 229 -6.88 -7.08 -2.09
N LEU A 230 -6.08 -6.03 -2.34
CA LEU A 230 -4.96 -6.09 -3.26
C LEU A 230 -3.90 -7.09 -2.77
N THR A 231 -3.58 -7.07 -1.47
CA THR A 231 -2.68 -8.03 -0.85
C THR A 231 -3.20 -9.45 -1.01
N PHE A 232 -4.49 -9.66 -0.80
CA PHE A 232 -5.17 -10.93 -1.02
C PHE A 232 -5.05 -11.37 -2.49
N ALA A 233 -5.37 -10.49 -3.45
CA ALA A 233 -5.30 -10.81 -4.87
C ALA A 233 -3.89 -11.23 -5.29
N LEU A 234 -2.85 -10.51 -4.85
CA LEU A 234 -1.46 -10.84 -5.17
C LEU A 234 -0.96 -12.13 -4.52
N ARG A 235 -1.43 -12.45 -3.30
CA ARG A 235 -1.05 -13.68 -2.60
C ARG A 235 -1.77 -14.93 -3.10
N VAL A 236 -3.06 -14.80 -3.43
CA VAL A 236 -3.88 -15.95 -3.86
C VAL A 236 -3.84 -16.15 -5.37
N HIS A 237 -3.75 -15.08 -6.15
CA HIS A 237 -3.80 -15.12 -7.62
C HIS A 237 -2.71 -14.22 -8.25
N PRO A 238 -1.42 -14.55 -8.07
CA PRO A 238 -0.32 -13.72 -8.55
C PRO A 238 -0.34 -13.47 -10.07
N ASP A 239 -0.87 -14.42 -10.85
CA ASP A 239 -0.94 -14.31 -12.32
C ASP A 239 -2.13 -13.48 -12.83
N ARG A 240 -3.09 -13.12 -11.97
CA ARG A 240 -4.34 -12.43 -12.34
C ARG A 240 -4.25 -10.93 -12.11
N LEU A 241 -3.47 -10.27 -12.96
CA LEU A 241 -3.32 -8.80 -12.93
C LEU A 241 -4.63 -8.06 -13.20
N ASP A 242 -5.61 -8.70 -13.85
CA ASP A 242 -6.96 -8.16 -14.05
C ASP A 242 -7.68 -7.86 -12.73
N TYR A 243 -7.39 -8.61 -11.66
CA TYR A 243 -7.93 -8.33 -10.33
C TYR A 243 -7.29 -7.09 -9.70
N VAL A 244 -5.99 -6.89 -9.92
CA VAL A 244 -5.28 -5.68 -9.47
C VAL A 244 -5.87 -4.45 -10.15
N ASP A 245 -6.08 -4.51 -11.46
CA ASP A 245 -6.68 -3.41 -12.22
C ASP A 245 -8.09 -3.07 -11.73
N GLN A 246 -8.91 -4.08 -11.41
CA GLN A 246 -10.26 -3.87 -10.85
C GLN A 246 -10.22 -3.13 -9.51
N VAL A 247 -9.35 -3.54 -8.57
CA VAL A 247 -9.22 -2.86 -7.27
C VAL A 247 -8.78 -1.41 -7.45
N LEU A 248 -7.82 -1.16 -8.33
CA LEU A 248 -7.32 0.19 -8.58
C LEU A 248 -8.37 1.08 -9.24
N LEU A 249 -9.17 0.56 -10.17
CA LEU A 249 -10.25 1.32 -10.83
C LEU A 249 -11.39 1.64 -9.87
N GLU A 250 -11.82 0.68 -9.05
CA GLU A 250 -12.92 0.91 -8.11
C GLU A 250 -12.52 1.88 -6.99
N SER A 251 -11.24 1.89 -6.59
CA SER A 251 -10.72 2.88 -5.66
C SER A 251 -10.80 4.34 -6.18
N GLN A 252 -10.91 4.52 -7.50
CA GLN A 252 -11.01 5.84 -8.14
C GLN A 252 -12.46 6.30 -8.37
N GLY A 253 -13.42 5.37 -8.44
CA GLY A 253 -14.80 5.63 -8.87
C GLY A 253 -15.87 5.60 -7.77
N GLY A 254 -15.52 5.28 -6.52
CA GLY A 254 -16.48 5.20 -5.43
C GLY A 254 -16.97 6.56 -4.95
N ASP A 255 -18.24 6.89 -5.15
CA ASP A 255 -18.95 7.93 -4.40
C ASP A 255 -19.04 7.48 -2.92
N MET A 256 -18.01 7.77 -2.14
CA MET A 256 -17.92 7.40 -0.72
C MET A 256 -18.73 8.39 0.11
N THR A 257 -20.03 8.14 0.27
CA THR A 257 -21.03 9.04 0.89
C THR A 257 -21.04 9.06 2.43
N GLY A 258 -20.00 8.57 3.11
CA GLY A 258 -19.97 8.51 4.57
C GLY A 258 -19.78 9.89 5.22
N GLU A 259 -20.76 10.36 6.01
CA GLU A 259 -20.61 11.56 6.85
C GLU A 259 -19.62 11.30 8.02
N ASP A 260 -18.63 12.21 8.11
CA ASP A 260 -17.74 12.59 9.24
C ASP A 260 -16.30 12.01 9.46
N LEU A 261 -15.48 12.96 9.98
CA LEU A 261 -14.01 13.08 10.17
C LEU A 261 -13.18 13.29 8.90
N PRO A 262 -12.64 14.51 8.64
CA PRO A 262 -11.78 14.76 7.49
C PRO A 262 -10.53 13.88 7.61
N ALA A 263 -10.35 13.00 6.62
CA ALA A 263 -9.15 12.19 6.48
C ALA A 263 -7.93 13.13 6.48
N THR A 264 -7.03 12.97 7.44
CA THR A 264 -5.80 13.77 7.44
C THR A 264 -4.91 13.31 6.28
N PRO A 265 -4.28 14.23 5.52
CA PRO A 265 -3.40 13.87 4.40
C PRO A 265 -2.33 12.85 4.81
N ARG A 266 -1.81 12.95 6.04
CA ARG A 266 -0.86 11.97 6.61
C ARG A 266 -1.40 10.54 6.61
N LYS A 267 -2.67 10.32 6.97
CA LYS A 267 -3.27 8.98 7.02
C LYS A 267 -3.50 8.44 5.60
N ILE A 268 -3.84 9.30 4.65
CA ILE A 268 -3.97 8.94 3.24
C ILE A 268 -2.61 8.51 2.69
N PHE A 269 -1.55 9.28 2.92
CA PHE A 269 -0.20 8.92 2.49
C PHE A 269 0.31 7.62 3.12
N GLN A 270 0.00 7.33 4.38
CA GLN A 270 0.32 6.04 4.99
C GLN A 270 -0.34 4.87 4.25
N ILE A 271 -1.60 5.02 3.84
CA ILE A 271 -2.31 3.98 3.09
C ILE A 271 -1.77 3.86 1.66
N LEU A 272 -1.45 4.98 1.00
CA LEU A 272 -0.79 4.98 -0.31
C LEU A 272 0.56 4.27 -0.24
N ASN A 273 1.36 4.51 0.80
CA ASN A 273 2.62 3.80 1.01
C ASN A 273 2.40 2.29 1.11
N GLN A 274 1.46 1.85 1.95
CA GLN A 274 1.10 0.42 2.07
C GLN A 274 0.62 -0.17 0.74
N THR A 275 -0.15 0.60 -0.05
CA THR A 275 -0.60 0.18 -1.38
C THR A 275 0.59 -0.04 -2.31
N ILE A 276 1.54 0.90 -2.34
CA ILE A 276 2.72 0.82 -3.20
C ILE A 276 3.65 -0.32 -2.75
N GLU A 277 3.84 -0.53 -1.44
CA GLU A 277 4.60 -1.65 -0.89
C GLU A 277 4.01 -3.00 -1.36
N VAL A 278 2.68 -3.14 -1.29
CA VAL A 278 1.99 -4.34 -1.79
C VAL A 278 2.20 -4.49 -3.30
N LEU A 279 2.07 -3.42 -4.07
CA LEU A 279 2.32 -3.45 -5.53
C LEU A 279 3.78 -3.75 -5.89
N SER A 280 4.76 -3.36 -5.06
CA SER A 280 6.18 -3.67 -5.33
C SER A 280 6.51 -5.17 -5.26
N SER A 281 5.61 -5.99 -4.71
CA SER A 281 5.75 -7.46 -4.80
C SER A 281 5.46 -8.01 -6.21
N VAL A 282 4.78 -7.22 -7.05
CA VAL A 282 4.61 -7.49 -8.49
C VAL A 282 5.90 -7.07 -9.20
N PRO A 283 6.41 -7.83 -10.19
CA PRO A 283 7.62 -7.48 -10.95
C PRO A 283 7.39 -6.29 -11.91
N CYS A 284 6.97 -5.14 -11.37
CA CYS A 284 6.74 -3.87 -12.05
C CYS A 284 7.40 -2.70 -11.26
N PRO A 285 8.74 -2.73 -11.11
CA PRO A 285 9.50 -1.75 -10.32
C PRO A 285 9.33 -0.30 -10.81
N GLU A 286 9.17 -0.11 -12.12
CA GLU A 286 9.06 1.20 -12.74
C GLU A 286 7.75 1.89 -12.35
N LEU A 287 6.65 1.13 -12.22
CA LEU A 287 5.38 1.67 -11.76
C LEU A 287 5.45 2.04 -10.29
N ALA A 288 5.97 1.16 -9.43
CA ALA A 288 6.14 1.44 -8.00
C ALA A 288 6.98 2.69 -7.76
N LEU A 289 8.11 2.83 -8.47
CA LEU A 289 8.94 4.03 -8.42
C LEU A 289 8.15 5.30 -8.81
N ARG A 290 7.40 5.27 -9.92
CA ARG A 290 6.61 6.42 -10.36
C ARG A 290 5.53 6.79 -9.33
N LEU A 291 4.87 5.81 -8.74
CA LEU A 291 3.87 6.02 -7.69
C LEU A 291 4.49 6.65 -6.44
N TYR A 292 5.67 6.19 -6.00
CA TYR A 292 6.39 6.82 -4.90
C TYR A 292 6.75 8.28 -5.20
N LEU A 293 7.24 8.57 -6.40
CA LEU A 293 7.57 9.94 -6.80
C LEU A 293 6.32 10.84 -6.89
N GLN A 294 5.20 10.33 -7.40
CA GLN A 294 3.93 11.06 -7.41
C GLN A 294 3.39 11.33 -6.02
N CYS A 295 3.49 10.35 -5.10
CA CYS A 295 3.11 10.53 -3.70
C CYS A 295 4.02 11.54 -3.00
N ALA A 296 5.32 11.57 -3.30
CA ALA A 296 6.24 12.56 -2.78
C ALA A 296 5.89 13.99 -3.25
N GLU A 297 5.49 14.15 -4.51
CA GLU A 297 5.04 15.44 -5.06
C GLU A 297 3.74 15.90 -4.38
N ALA A 298 2.74 15.02 -4.28
CA ALA A 298 1.49 15.32 -3.58
C ALA A 298 1.70 15.60 -2.08
N ALA A 299 2.65 14.92 -1.42
CA ALA A 299 3.00 15.18 -0.03
C ALA A 299 3.67 16.54 0.15
N SER A 300 4.47 16.98 -0.84
CA SER A 300 5.03 18.33 -0.90
C SER A 300 3.92 19.38 -0.97
N ASP A 301 2.93 19.18 -1.84
CA ASP A 301 1.80 20.10 -2.00
C ASP A 301 0.92 20.19 -0.73
N CYS A 302 1.01 19.19 0.15
CA CYS A 302 0.34 19.16 1.46
C CYS A 302 1.22 19.67 2.61
N ASP A 303 2.41 20.22 2.34
CA ASP A 303 3.40 20.66 3.34
C ASP A 303 3.85 19.54 4.33
N LEU A 304 3.84 18.28 3.89
CA LEU A 304 4.22 17.13 4.70
C LEU A 304 5.62 16.62 4.39
N GLU A 305 6.63 17.38 4.84
CA GLU A 305 8.05 17.06 4.62
C GLU A 305 8.46 15.62 5.01
N PRO A 306 8.08 15.08 6.19
CA PRO A 306 8.52 13.74 6.59
C PRO A 306 7.97 12.65 5.67
N ALA A 307 6.73 12.80 5.19
CA ALA A 307 6.11 11.84 4.28
C ALA A 307 6.76 11.89 2.90
N ALA A 308 7.01 13.10 2.37
CA ALA A 308 7.74 13.26 1.11
C ALA A 308 9.14 12.63 1.20
N TYR A 309 9.85 12.81 2.32
CA TYR A 309 11.20 12.26 2.53
C TYR A 309 11.19 10.72 2.56
N GLU A 310 10.20 10.13 3.23
CA GLU A 310 10.01 8.68 3.29
C GLU A 310 9.78 8.09 1.89
N PHE A 311 8.86 8.69 1.11
CA PHE A 311 8.62 8.26 -0.28
C PHE A 311 9.86 8.36 -1.18
N PHE A 312 10.65 9.42 -1.05
CA PHE A 312 11.92 9.52 -1.78
C PHE A 312 12.93 8.45 -1.35
N THR A 313 12.98 8.13 -0.05
CA THR A 313 13.88 7.09 0.46
C THR A 313 13.49 5.72 -0.11
N GLN A 314 12.19 5.39 -0.14
CA GLN A 314 11.70 4.15 -0.77
C GLN A 314 11.97 4.11 -2.28
N ALA A 315 11.75 5.24 -2.98
CA ALA A 315 12.08 5.35 -4.40
C ALA A 315 13.58 5.12 -4.67
N PHE A 316 14.47 5.60 -3.80
CA PHE A 316 15.91 5.35 -3.92
C PHE A 316 16.30 3.91 -3.65
N ILE A 317 15.67 3.23 -2.68
CA ILE A 317 15.89 1.80 -2.41
C ILE A 317 15.49 0.98 -3.64
N LEU A 318 14.29 1.20 -4.21
CA LEU A 318 13.86 0.52 -5.42
C LEU A 318 14.81 0.77 -6.60
N TYR A 319 15.32 1.99 -6.75
CA TYR A 319 16.30 2.31 -7.78
C TYR A 319 17.62 1.52 -7.62
N GLU A 320 18.05 1.25 -6.39
CA GLU A 320 19.26 0.46 -6.12
C GLU A 320 19.10 -1.01 -6.52
N GLU A 321 17.90 -1.55 -6.33
CA GLU A 321 17.57 -2.95 -6.64
C GLU A 321 17.33 -3.15 -8.14
N GLU A 322 16.69 -2.19 -8.82
CA GLU A 322 16.22 -2.30 -10.21
C GLU A 322 16.77 -1.14 -11.07
N ILE A 323 17.96 -1.34 -11.66
CA ILE A 323 18.72 -0.29 -12.36
C ILE A 323 18.09 0.05 -13.72
N ALA A 324 17.13 0.98 -13.76
CA ALA A 324 16.61 1.57 -15.00
C ALA A 324 17.15 3.00 -15.23
N VAL A 325 17.67 3.29 -16.42
CA VAL A 325 18.24 4.62 -16.78
C VAL A 325 17.17 5.72 -16.84
N THR A 326 15.92 5.38 -17.15
CA THR A 326 14.79 6.33 -17.19
C THR A 326 14.41 6.81 -15.79
N ALA A 327 14.62 5.97 -14.78
CA ALA A 327 14.26 6.26 -13.39
C ALA A 327 15.02 7.45 -12.80
N ILE A 328 16.33 7.60 -13.08
CA ILE A 328 17.12 8.70 -12.48
C ILE A 328 16.67 10.09 -12.97
N HIS A 329 16.24 10.19 -14.22
CA HIS A 329 15.73 11.44 -14.77
C HIS A 329 14.39 11.81 -14.14
N LEU A 330 13.54 10.82 -13.86
CA LEU A 330 12.28 11.02 -13.14
C LEU A 330 12.53 11.47 -11.70
N ILE A 331 13.43 10.79 -10.97
CA ILE A 331 13.80 11.17 -9.60
C ILE A 331 14.34 12.60 -9.55
N ALA A 332 15.28 12.95 -10.44
CA ALA A 332 15.84 14.30 -10.49
C ALA A 332 14.77 15.34 -10.86
N GLY A 333 13.89 15.04 -11.81
CA GLY A 333 12.80 15.94 -12.20
C GLY A 333 11.80 16.17 -11.06
N THR A 334 11.42 15.12 -10.33
CA THR A 334 10.51 15.25 -9.19
C THR A 334 11.17 16.00 -8.02
N LEU A 335 12.43 15.72 -7.71
CA LEU A 335 13.17 16.44 -6.65
C LEU A 335 13.33 17.93 -6.97
N GLN A 336 13.36 18.30 -8.26
CA GLN A 336 13.34 19.69 -8.67
C GLN A 336 12.01 20.38 -8.35
N ARG A 337 10.87 19.70 -8.53
CA ARG A 337 9.53 20.25 -8.28
C ARG A 337 9.14 20.26 -6.81
N VAL A 338 9.66 19.32 -6.02
CA VAL A 338 9.39 19.23 -4.58
C VAL A 338 10.17 20.31 -3.83
N ASN A 339 9.43 21.22 -3.20
CA ASN A 339 9.94 22.40 -2.50
C ASN A 339 9.79 22.32 -0.97
N VAL A 340 9.09 21.31 -0.45
CA VAL A 340 8.85 21.14 0.99
C VAL A 340 10.10 20.81 1.81
N PHE A 341 11.18 20.34 1.16
CA PHE A 341 12.39 19.93 1.87
C PHE A 341 13.21 21.11 2.40
N GLY A 342 13.49 21.07 3.70
CA GLY A 342 14.49 21.90 4.33
C GLY A 342 15.90 21.61 3.81
N VAL A 343 16.84 22.52 4.12
CA VAL A 343 18.22 22.49 3.62
C VAL A 343 18.91 21.15 3.94
N GLU A 344 18.76 20.63 5.16
CA GLU A 344 19.40 19.39 5.60
C GLU A 344 18.94 18.15 4.81
N ASN A 345 17.63 17.98 4.67
CA ASN A 345 17.05 16.86 3.92
C ASN A 345 17.41 16.97 2.43
N ARG A 346 17.38 18.18 1.87
CA ARG A 346 17.74 18.41 0.47
C ARG A 346 19.22 18.18 0.18
N ASP A 347 20.11 18.59 1.09
CA ASP A 347 21.55 18.31 1.01
C ASP A 347 21.87 16.83 1.25
N THR A 348 20.94 16.04 1.80
CA THR A 348 21.08 14.59 1.93
C THR A 348 20.61 13.85 0.67
N LEU A 349 19.46 14.22 0.09
CA LEU A 349 18.87 13.54 -1.06
C LEU A 349 19.57 13.90 -2.39
N THR A 350 19.96 15.17 -2.56
CA THR A 350 20.54 15.67 -3.82
C THR A 350 21.87 14.98 -4.18
N PRO A 351 22.82 14.77 -3.24
CA PRO A 351 24.05 14.01 -3.53
C PRO A 351 23.81 12.55 -3.94
N LYS A 352 22.74 11.90 -3.43
CA LYS A 352 22.37 10.53 -3.81
C LYS A 352 21.96 10.44 -5.28
N ALA A 353 21.16 11.39 -5.77
CA ALA A 353 20.76 11.45 -7.18
C ALA A 353 21.90 11.92 -8.11
N THR A 354 22.67 12.92 -7.68
CA THR A 354 23.74 13.56 -8.48
C THR A 354 24.99 12.69 -8.61
N GLY A 355 26.06 13.25 -9.20
CA GLY A 355 27.28 12.51 -9.54
C GLY A 355 27.98 11.83 -8.35
N GLY A 356 27.67 12.16 -7.10
CA GLY A 356 28.19 11.41 -5.95
C GLY A 356 27.58 9.99 -5.82
N GLY A 357 26.39 9.77 -6.36
CA GLY A 357 25.61 8.54 -6.21
C GLY A 357 25.20 7.93 -7.53
N TYR A 358 23.88 7.85 -7.76
CA TYR A 358 23.27 7.00 -8.78
C TYR A 358 23.60 7.38 -10.22
N SER A 359 23.55 8.66 -10.56
CA SER A 359 23.89 9.12 -11.93
C SER A 359 25.33 8.79 -12.33
N ALA A 360 26.25 8.65 -11.38
CA ALA A 360 27.63 8.23 -11.66
C ALA A 360 27.84 6.71 -11.69
N ARG A 361 26.90 5.91 -11.19
CA ARG A 361 26.97 4.44 -11.22
C ARG A 361 26.41 3.84 -12.52
N LEU A 362 25.85 4.66 -13.41
CA LEU A 362 25.37 4.22 -14.72
C LEU A 362 26.51 3.65 -15.58
N LEU A 363 26.28 2.49 -16.20
CA LEU A 363 27.28 1.75 -16.98
C LEU A 363 27.64 2.44 -18.30
N LYS A 364 26.64 2.99 -19.00
CA LYS A 364 26.84 3.65 -20.29
C LYS A 364 27.26 5.10 -20.10
N LYS A 365 28.42 5.47 -20.65
CA LYS A 365 28.97 6.84 -20.57
C LYS A 365 28.03 7.93 -21.09
N PRO A 366 27.32 7.77 -22.23
CA PRO A 366 26.33 8.75 -22.67
C PRO A 366 25.23 8.97 -21.64
N ASP A 367 24.67 7.90 -21.09
CA ASP A 367 23.58 7.97 -20.11
C ASP A 367 24.05 8.56 -18.77
N GLN A 368 25.27 8.20 -18.34
CA GLN A 368 25.96 8.81 -17.20
C GLN A 368 26.11 10.32 -17.38
N CYS A 369 26.52 10.76 -18.58
CA CYS A 369 26.66 12.18 -18.90
C CYS A 369 25.30 12.91 -18.84
N ARG A 370 24.26 12.33 -19.47
CA ARG A 370 22.92 12.92 -19.48
C ARG A 370 22.31 13.06 -18.10
N ALA A 371 22.43 12.03 -17.27
CA ALA A 371 21.98 12.10 -15.89
C ALA A 371 22.74 13.16 -15.08
N VAL A 372 24.07 13.23 -15.23
CA VAL A 372 24.91 14.15 -14.45
C VAL A 372 24.63 15.62 -14.82
N TYR A 373 24.51 15.97 -16.10
CA TYR A 373 24.15 17.35 -16.43
C TYR A 373 22.68 17.65 -16.12
N ALA A 374 21.77 16.66 -16.15
CA ALA A 374 20.38 16.89 -15.77
C ALA A 374 20.29 17.28 -14.29
N CYS A 375 21.09 16.65 -13.43
CA CYS A 375 21.20 16.98 -12.02
C CYS A 375 21.75 18.39 -11.74
N SER A 376 22.34 19.11 -12.71
CA SER A 376 22.76 20.50 -12.48
C SER A 376 21.55 21.42 -12.24
N HIS A 377 20.36 21.06 -12.74
CA HIS A 377 19.12 21.79 -12.50
C HIS A 377 18.59 21.67 -11.07
N LEU A 378 19.07 20.68 -10.28
CA LEU A 378 18.73 20.58 -8.85
C LEU A 378 19.35 21.71 -8.01
N PHE A 379 20.46 22.28 -8.49
CA PHE A 379 21.20 23.35 -7.83
C PHE A 379 20.84 24.75 -8.36
N TRP A 380 19.98 24.84 -9.37
CA TRP A 380 19.63 26.10 -10.00
C TRP A 380 18.18 26.07 -10.51
N VAL A 381 17.27 26.52 -9.66
CA VAL A 381 15.82 26.60 -9.90
C VAL A 381 15.42 28.06 -10.14
N ASP A 382 14.62 28.30 -11.17
CA ASP A 382 14.25 29.65 -11.64
C ASP A 382 13.02 30.22 -10.91
N ASP A 383 12.98 30.06 -9.59
CA ASP A 383 11.92 30.57 -8.71
C ASP A 383 12.48 31.63 -7.74
N LEU A 384 11.60 32.46 -7.18
CA LEU A 384 11.97 33.57 -6.28
C LEU A 384 12.73 33.08 -5.03
N ASP A 385 12.31 31.94 -4.47
CA ASP A 385 12.94 31.26 -3.32
C ASP A 385 13.68 29.97 -3.73
N GLY A 386 13.92 29.78 -5.03
CA GLY A 386 14.61 28.62 -5.57
C GLY A 386 16.10 28.61 -5.21
N ILE A 387 16.68 27.41 -5.07
CA ILE A 387 18.13 27.25 -4.87
C ILE A 387 18.89 27.81 -6.08
N LYS A 388 19.82 28.72 -5.83
CA LYS A 388 20.70 29.34 -6.84
C LYS A 388 22.17 29.12 -6.49
N ASP A 389 22.58 27.86 -6.49
CA ASP A 389 23.97 27.46 -6.27
C ASP A 389 24.67 27.24 -7.62
N GLY A 390 25.19 28.35 -8.15
CA GLY A 390 25.83 28.36 -9.47
C GLY A 390 27.12 27.56 -9.53
N GLU A 391 27.83 27.44 -8.40
CA GLU A 391 29.08 26.69 -8.28
C GLU A 391 28.82 25.19 -8.37
N ARG A 392 27.85 24.65 -7.61
CA ARG A 392 27.47 23.22 -7.68
C ARG A 392 26.86 22.87 -9.04
N ALA A 393 26.07 23.76 -9.65
CA ALA A 393 25.57 23.57 -11.00
C ALA A 393 26.73 23.44 -12.02
N LEU A 394 27.72 24.34 -11.96
CA LEU A 394 28.91 24.28 -12.81
C LEU A 394 29.76 23.03 -12.56
N LEU A 395 29.89 22.60 -11.30
CA LEU A 395 30.59 21.37 -10.95
C LEU A 395 29.99 20.14 -11.65
N CYS A 396 28.65 20.05 -11.71
CA CYS A 396 27.95 19.00 -12.44
C CYS A 396 28.26 19.04 -13.94
N LEU A 397 28.21 20.23 -14.55
CA LEU A 397 28.52 20.40 -15.97
C LEU A 397 29.97 20.05 -16.32
N ARG A 398 30.93 20.50 -15.49
CA ARG A 398 32.35 20.13 -15.64
C ARG A 398 32.56 18.63 -15.52
N ARG A 399 31.81 17.96 -14.64
CA ARG A 399 31.87 16.51 -14.49
C ARG A 399 31.28 15.79 -15.70
N ALA A 400 30.13 16.24 -16.21
CA ALA A 400 29.54 15.72 -17.44
C ALA A 400 30.52 15.85 -18.61
N LEU A 401 31.20 17.00 -18.74
CA LEU A 401 32.23 17.22 -19.75
C LEU A 401 33.38 16.20 -19.65
N ARG A 402 33.91 15.94 -18.43
CA ARG A 402 34.96 14.91 -18.23
C ARG A 402 34.49 13.51 -18.65
N ILE A 403 33.23 13.17 -18.37
CA ILE A 403 32.64 11.87 -18.76
C ILE A 403 32.57 11.77 -20.29
N THR A 404 32.11 12.82 -20.97
CA THR A 404 32.05 12.87 -22.44
C THR A 404 33.43 12.79 -23.07
N SER A 405 34.40 13.56 -22.58
CA SER A 405 35.79 13.50 -23.07
C SER A 405 36.41 12.12 -22.90
N ALA A 406 36.19 11.46 -21.76
CA ALA A 406 36.66 10.10 -21.54
C ALA A 406 35.99 9.09 -22.50
N ALA A 407 34.69 9.25 -22.77
CA ALA A 407 33.97 8.43 -23.74
C ALA A 407 34.50 8.62 -25.17
N GLN A 408 34.77 9.87 -25.56
CA GLN A 408 35.35 10.23 -26.85
C GLN A 408 36.74 9.61 -27.04
N GLN A 409 37.60 9.68 -26.02
CA GLN A 409 38.95 9.08 -26.06
C GLN A 409 38.90 7.55 -26.26
N MET A 410 37.96 6.86 -25.58
CA MET A 410 37.77 5.41 -25.77
C MET A 410 37.22 5.06 -27.15
N ALA A 411 36.32 5.89 -27.70
CA ALA A 411 35.75 5.69 -29.03
C ALA A 411 36.85 5.84 -30.12
N ASN A 412 37.69 6.86 -30.00
CA ASN A 412 38.82 7.10 -30.89
C ASN A 412 39.86 5.96 -30.85
N ALA A 413 40.05 5.32 -29.69
CA ALA A 413 40.96 4.19 -29.54
C ALA A 413 40.44 2.87 -30.17
N THR A 414 39.11 2.72 -30.32
CA THR A 414 38.48 1.44 -30.71
C THR A 414 38.14 1.34 -32.22
N ARG A 415 38.54 2.31 -33.05
CA ARG A 415 38.36 2.32 -34.54
C ARG A 415 37.01 1.78 -35.07
N GLY A 416 35.90 2.06 -34.37
CA GLY A 416 34.58 1.48 -34.74
C GLY A 416 33.36 2.36 -34.46
N SER A 417 33.52 3.51 -33.80
CA SER A 417 32.42 4.46 -33.59
C SER A 417 33.03 5.85 -33.48
N SER A 418 32.62 6.79 -34.32
CA SER A 418 32.75 8.22 -34.01
C SER A 418 32.09 8.45 -32.65
N GLY A 419 32.79 9.11 -31.74
CA GLY A 419 32.22 9.43 -30.45
C GLY A 419 31.10 10.48 -30.62
N SER A 420 30.21 10.55 -29.64
CA SER A 420 28.96 11.29 -29.78
C SER A 420 29.20 12.80 -29.59
N VAL A 421 29.65 13.50 -30.65
CA VAL A 421 29.76 14.98 -30.68
C VAL A 421 28.47 15.65 -30.15
N THR A 422 27.33 15.03 -30.40
CA THR A 422 26.01 15.42 -29.87
C THR A 422 25.99 15.62 -28.36
N LEU A 423 26.71 14.84 -27.55
CA LEU A 423 26.76 15.02 -26.08
C LEU A 423 27.47 16.32 -25.70
N PHE A 424 28.51 16.72 -26.43
CA PHE A 424 29.16 18.01 -26.19
C PHE A 424 28.23 19.17 -26.55
N VAL A 425 27.44 19.03 -27.63
CA VAL A 425 26.41 20.01 -28.02
C VAL A 425 25.30 20.09 -26.97
N GLU A 426 24.84 18.96 -26.43
CA GLU A 426 23.87 18.92 -25.33
C GLU A 426 24.40 19.65 -24.08
N ILE A 427 25.66 19.41 -23.69
CA ILE A 427 26.31 20.12 -22.58
C ILE A 427 26.40 21.62 -22.87
N LEU A 428 26.80 22.01 -24.09
CA LEU A 428 26.87 23.41 -24.51
C LEU A 428 25.53 24.12 -24.34
N ASN A 429 24.43 23.47 -24.75
CA ASN A 429 23.09 24.00 -24.56
C ASN A 429 22.74 24.20 -23.08
N LYS A 430 23.25 23.35 -22.18
CA LYS A 430 23.10 23.54 -20.72
C LYS A 430 23.93 24.70 -20.18
N TYR A 431 25.18 24.85 -20.63
CA TYR A 431 26.00 26.03 -20.30
C TYR A 431 25.31 27.32 -20.73
N ILE A 432 24.78 27.35 -21.96
CA ILE A 432 24.01 28.48 -22.48
C ILE A 432 22.81 28.74 -21.58
N TYR A 433 21.97 27.74 -21.27
CA TYR A 433 20.81 27.91 -20.40
C TYR A 433 21.14 28.60 -19.07
N PHE A 434 22.14 28.11 -18.32
CA PHE A 434 22.49 28.72 -17.03
C PHE A 434 23.14 30.10 -17.17
N TYR A 435 23.86 30.34 -18.28
CA TYR A 435 24.37 31.67 -18.61
C TYR A 435 23.24 32.68 -18.86
N GLU A 436 22.20 32.29 -19.61
CA GLU A 436 21.01 33.12 -19.83
C GLU A 436 20.25 33.39 -18.53
N LYS A 437 20.15 32.39 -17.64
CA LYS A 437 19.56 32.52 -16.30
C LYS A 437 20.43 33.31 -15.31
N GLY A 438 21.59 33.79 -15.72
CA GLY A 438 22.41 34.72 -14.93
C GLY A 438 23.32 34.04 -13.90
N ASN A 439 23.71 32.79 -14.10
CA ASN A 439 24.71 32.14 -13.24
C ASN A 439 26.08 32.84 -13.38
N PRO A 440 26.61 33.48 -12.30
CA PRO A 440 27.84 34.27 -12.38
C PRO A 440 29.10 33.40 -12.56
N HIS A 441 29.04 32.11 -12.25
CA HIS A 441 30.18 31.20 -12.37
C HIS A 441 30.40 30.70 -13.80
N ILE A 442 29.41 30.85 -14.69
CA ILE A 442 29.55 30.47 -16.09
C ILE A 442 30.00 31.71 -16.87
N THR A 443 31.22 31.64 -17.40
CA THR A 443 31.83 32.76 -18.11
C THR A 443 31.71 32.60 -19.63
N PRO A 444 31.76 33.70 -20.41
CA PRO A 444 31.85 33.64 -21.86
C PRO A 444 33.03 32.79 -22.35
N SER A 445 34.15 32.78 -21.60
CA SER A 445 35.31 31.94 -21.89
C SER A 445 35.03 30.44 -21.75
N ASP A 446 34.18 30.02 -20.80
CA ASP A 446 33.81 28.61 -20.67
C ASP A 446 33.01 28.14 -21.91
N ILE A 447 32.07 28.97 -22.37
CA ILE A 447 31.27 28.70 -23.57
C ILE A 447 32.14 28.68 -24.82
N GLN A 448 33.06 29.65 -24.95
CA GLN A 448 34.02 29.72 -26.06
C GLN A 448 34.90 28.46 -26.12
N SER A 449 35.47 28.06 -24.99
CA SER A 449 36.34 26.88 -24.90
C SER A 449 35.59 25.60 -25.32
N LEU A 450 34.31 25.50 -24.98
CA LEU A 450 33.49 24.34 -25.35
C LEU A 450 33.13 24.34 -26.85
N ILE A 451 32.89 25.50 -27.46
CA ILE A 451 32.68 25.63 -28.92
C ILE A 451 33.96 25.22 -29.67
N GLU A 452 35.13 25.67 -29.21
CA GLU A 452 36.42 25.30 -29.80
C GLU A 452 36.69 23.80 -29.67
N LEU A 453 36.35 23.21 -28.52
CA LEU A 453 36.44 21.76 -28.32
C LEU A 453 35.52 20.99 -29.28
N ILE A 454 34.26 21.40 -29.43
CA ILE A 454 33.31 20.75 -30.36
C ILE A 454 33.84 20.82 -31.80
N ASN A 455 34.33 22.00 -32.23
CA ASN A 455 34.90 22.16 -33.56
C ASN A 455 36.12 21.24 -33.79
N THR A 456 36.95 21.06 -32.76
CA THR A 456 38.14 20.19 -32.83
C THR A 456 37.74 18.72 -32.96
N GLU A 457 36.77 18.25 -32.17
CA GLU A 457 36.28 16.87 -32.23
C GLU A 457 35.50 16.58 -33.53
N MET A 458 34.78 17.56 -34.08
CA MET A 458 34.14 17.43 -35.40
C MET A 458 35.15 17.29 -36.54
N GLN A 459 36.33 17.89 -36.40
CA GLN A 459 37.41 17.78 -37.39
C GLN A 459 38.15 16.44 -37.30
N SER A 460 38.28 15.87 -36.09
CA SER A 460 38.95 14.58 -35.88
C SER A 460 38.14 13.39 -36.42
N ASP A 461 36.81 13.46 -36.40
CA ASP A 461 35.89 12.44 -36.97
C ASP A 461 35.91 12.37 -38.51
N ASN A 462 36.44 13.38 -39.19
CA ASN A 462 36.29 13.60 -40.63
C ASN A 462 37.28 12.80 -41.52
N ASN A 463 38.14 11.97 -40.94
CA ASN A 463 39.15 11.21 -41.68
C ASN A 463 38.63 9.93 -42.38
N GLY A 464 37.31 9.65 -42.33
CA GLY A 464 36.74 8.37 -42.78
C GLY A 464 35.82 8.39 -44.01
N ASN A 465 35.10 9.48 -44.33
CA ASN A 465 34.31 9.52 -45.57
C ASN A 465 33.79 10.93 -45.90
N THR A 466 33.82 11.25 -47.20
CA THR A 466 33.32 12.49 -47.80
C THR A 466 31.85 12.77 -47.49
N ARG A 467 31.57 13.69 -46.57
CA ARG A 467 30.51 14.73 -46.63
C ARG A 467 30.59 15.58 -45.35
N THR A 468 30.70 16.90 -45.51
CA THR A 468 30.50 17.93 -44.49
C THR A 468 29.09 17.85 -43.91
N HIS A 469 28.81 16.87 -43.06
CA HIS A 469 27.66 16.95 -42.17
C HIS A 469 28.12 17.60 -40.88
N SER A 470 28.15 18.93 -40.88
CA SER A 470 28.10 19.68 -39.62
C SER A 470 26.92 19.15 -38.83
N ASP A 471 27.13 18.78 -37.57
CA ASP A 471 26.04 18.32 -36.71
C ASP A 471 24.88 19.34 -36.80
N PRO A 472 23.68 18.92 -37.26
CA PRO A 472 22.57 19.83 -37.49
C PRO A 472 22.10 20.49 -36.18
N PHE A 473 22.29 19.84 -35.03
CA PHE A 473 22.02 20.41 -33.71
C PHE A 473 23.04 21.50 -33.38
N PHE A 474 24.34 21.27 -33.63
CA PHE A 474 25.36 22.28 -33.40
C PHE A 474 25.16 23.53 -34.27
N THR A 475 24.85 23.34 -35.55
CA THR A 475 24.56 24.43 -36.48
C THR A 475 23.35 25.25 -36.02
N SER A 476 22.33 24.58 -35.49
CA SER A 476 21.14 25.23 -34.94
C SER A 476 21.45 26.00 -33.66
N THR A 477 22.26 25.44 -32.75
CA THR A 477 22.74 26.15 -31.54
C THR A 477 23.54 27.40 -31.91
N LEU A 478 24.47 27.33 -32.87
CA LEU A 478 25.22 28.51 -33.32
C LEU A 478 24.31 29.57 -33.96
N ARG A 479 23.29 29.15 -34.72
CA ARG A 479 22.29 30.07 -35.28
C ARG A 479 21.51 30.77 -34.16
N TYR A 480 21.11 30.04 -33.12
CA TYR A 480 20.44 30.61 -31.94
C TYR A 480 21.33 31.67 -31.26
N MET A 481 22.60 31.37 -31.01
CA MET A 481 23.53 32.32 -30.39
C MET A 481 23.74 33.58 -31.24
N ARG A 482 23.86 33.42 -32.57
CA ARG A 482 23.95 34.56 -33.51
C ARG A 482 22.68 35.41 -33.50
N PHE A 483 21.51 34.77 -33.42
CA PHE A 483 20.23 35.46 -33.30
C PHE A 483 20.15 36.27 -31.98
N GLN A 484 20.55 35.68 -30.86
CA GLN A 484 20.57 36.40 -29.57
C GLN A 484 21.52 37.60 -29.58
N LYS A 485 22.67 37.48 -30.27
CA LYS A 485 23.61 38.59 -30.49
C LYS A 485 22.99 39.73 -31.32
N GLN A 486 22.22 39.42 -32.35
CA GLN A 486 21.57 40.41 -33.22
C GLN A 486 20.34 41.09 -32.59
N LYS A 487 19.69 40.42 -31.63
CA LYS A 487 18.47 40.90 -30.96
C LYS A 487 18.69 42.17 -30.13
N GLY A 488 19.93 42.44 -29.69
CA GLY A 488 20.30 43.60 -28.86
C GLY A 488 19.74 43.56 -27.42
N GLY A 489 20.13 44.54 -26.61
CA GLY A 489 19.78 44.65 -25.18
C GLY A 489 20.72 43.87 -24.25
N LEU A 490 20.41 43.81 -22.95
CA LEU A 490 21.27 43.21 -21.91
C LEU A 490 21.71 41.77 -22.22
N MET A 491 20.90 41.01 -22.96
CA MET A 491 21.24 39.66 -23.39
C MET A 491 22.13 39.65 -24.65
N GLY A 492 21.91 40.58 -25.59
CA GLY A 492 22.79 40.75 -26.76
C GLY A 492 24.21 41.12 -26.35
N ASP A 493 24.36 42.06 -25.41
CA ASP A 493 25.66 42.51 -24.87
C ASP A 493 26.45 41.35 -24.23
N LYS A 494 25.74 40.46 -23.53
CA LYS A 494 26.31 39.22 -22.97
C LYS A 494 26.89 38.30 -24.05
N TYR A 495 26.17 38.13 -25.16
CA TYR A 495 26.62 37.31 -26.29
C TYR A 495 27.71 37.97 -27.16
N GLU A 496 27.89 39.30 -27.09
CA GLU A 496 28.98 39.97 -27.80
C GLU A 496 30.37 39.52 -27.33
N LEU A 497 30.47 39.14 -26.05
CA LEU A 497 31.70 38.64 -25.43
C LEU A 497 32.12 37.24 -25.92
N ILE A 498 31.25 36.55 -26.69
CA ILE A 498 31.50 35.23 -27.26
C ILE A 498 31.83 35.37 -28.76
N LYS A 499 32.93 34.72 -29.19
CA LYS A 499 33.42 34.77 -30.58
C LYS A 499 32.88 33.56 -31.35
N LEU A 500 31.83 33.79 -32.15
CA LEU A 500 31.08 32.78 -32.93
C LEU A 500 31.45 32.68 -34.40
#